data_AF-A0AAD1M0M5-F1
#
_entry.id   AF-A0AAD1M0M5-F1
#
_cell.length_a   1.000
_cell.length_b   1.000
_cell.length_c   1.000
_cell.angle_alpha   90.00
_cell.angle_beta   90.00
_cell.angle_gamma   90.00
#
_symmetry.space_group_name_H-M   'P 1'
#
loop_
_entity.id
_entity.type
_entity.pdbx_description
1 polymer ?
#
loop_
_entity_poly.entity_id
_entity_poly.type
_entity_poly.pdbx_seq_one_letter_code
_entity_poly.pdbx_strand_id
1 'polypeptide(L)'
;MVPAILVWRQHPTEIEADLADRGHDILDWHRGIMSSRRLLVLLRHAPENGPYKTALREGKWPEFMQILAEIHKELALYRASHYVGSENEYTPKVFIDPVERRALADQQAEEEAASENFQNDLAAQMGWE
;
A
#
# COMPACT_ATOMS: atom_id res chain seq x y z
N MET A 1 22.55 20.32 8.48
CA MET A 1 21.27 20.70 9.13
C MET A 1 20.14 20.79 8.10
N VAL A 2 20.29 21.59 7.03
CA VAL A 2 19.31 21.72 5.93
C VAL A 2 18.74 20.40 5.38
N PRO A 3 19.55 19.37 5.02
CA PRO A 3 19.00 18.14 4.44
C PRO A 3 18.14 17.33 5.42
N ALA A 4 18.45 17.36 6.71
CA ALA A 4 17.69 16.61 7.71
C ALA A 4 16.29 17.21 7.94
N ILE A 5 16.19 18.54 7.97
CA ILE A 5 14.91 19.25 8.08
C ILE A 5 14.03 19.01 6.85
N LEU A 6 14.61 19.00 5.65
CA LEU A 6 13.85 18.75 4.43
C LEU A 6 13.25 17.34 4.41
N VAL A 7 14.04 16.32 4.76
CA VAL A 7 13.56 14.93 4.84
C VAL A 7 12.48 14.78 5.91
N TRP A 8 12.70 15.35 7.09
CA TRP A 8 11.71 15.31 8.19
C TRP A 8 10.35 15.89 7.77
N ARG A 9 10.34 17.00 7.02
CA ARG A 9 9.09 17.66 6.59
C ARG A 9 8.26 16.86 5.59
N GLN A 10 8.83 15.86 4.92
CA GLN A 10 8.11 15.07 3.92
C GLN A 10 7.19 14.04 4.58
N HIS A 11 7.69 13.36 5.61
CA HIS A 11 7.02 12.22 6.25
C HIS A 11 7.22 12.23 7.78
N PRO A 12 6.79 13.29 8.50
CA PRO A 12 7.12 13.46 9.91
C PRO A 12 6.56 12.33 10.79
N THR A 13 5.31 11.95 10.56
CA THR A 13 4.62 10.90 11.31
C THR A 13 5.25 9.53 11.11
N GLU A 14 5.64 9.21 9.88
CA GLU A 14 6.22 7.91 9.56
C GLU A 14 7.68 7.82 10.03
N ILE A 15 8.41 8.93 9.97
CA ILE A 15 9.77 9.02 10.52
C ILE A 15 9.73 8.85 12.04
N GLU A 16 8.80 9.52 12.73
CA GLU A 16 8.65 9.41 14.18
C GLU A 16 8.32 7.97 14.61
N ALA A 17 7.34 7.34 13.96
CA ALA A 17 6.99 5.94 14.22
C ALA A 17 8.18 4.99 13.98
N ASP A 18 8.86 5.13 12.84
CA ASP A 18 10.00 4.26 12.49
C ASP A 18 11.22 4.46 13.40
N LEU A 19 11.43 5.66 13.92
CA LEU A 19 12.46 5.92 14.93
C LEU A 19 12.08 5.34 16.29
N ALA A 20 10.82 5.53 16.71
CA ALA A 20 10.31 5.02 17.98
C ALA A 20 10.40 3.49 18.06
N ASP A 21 10.02 2.78 16.99
CA ASP A 21 10.14 1.31 16.88
C ASP A 21 11.59 0.83 17.04
N ARG A 22 12.57 1.68 16.70
CA ARG A 22 14.00 1.40 16.82
C ARG A 22 14.63 1.96 18.10
N GLY A 23 13.81 2.45 19.04
CA GLY A 23 14.27 2.99 20.32
C GLY A 23 14.94 4.36 20.21
N HIS A 24 14.57 5.16 19.21
CA HIS A 24 15.07 6.51 19.02
C HIS A 24 13.92 7.52 19.13
N ASP A 25 14.12 8.55 19.95
CA ASP A 25 13.17 9.67 20.07
C ASP A 25 13.57 10.79 19.11
N ILE A 26 12.64 11.25 18.28
CA ILE A 26 12.87 12.39 17.38
C ILE A 26 13.12 13.69 18.17
N LEU A 27 12.60 13.80 19.39
CA LEU A 27 12.84 14.95 20.26
C LEU A 27 14.32 15.10 20.62
N ASP A 28 15.10 14.01 20.63
CA ASP A 28 16.54 14.09 20.85
C ASP A 28 17.23 14.89 19.75
N TRP A 29 16.76 14.79 18.50
CA TRP A 29 17.27 15.60 17.41
C TRP A 29 16.85 17.07 17.54
N HIS A 30 15.58 17.33 17.90
CA HIS A 30 15.10 18.69 18.14
C HIS A 30 15.81 19.40 19.30
N ARG A 31 16.19 18.65 20.35
CA ARG A 31 16.96 19.14 21.50
C ARG A 31 18.45 19.28 21.23
N GLY A 32 18.94 18.81 20.08
CA GLY A 32 20.36 18.81 19.70
C GLY A 32 21.21 17.70 20.35
N ILE A 33 20.57 16.75 21.05
CA ILE A 33 21.23 15.56 21.62
C ILE A 33 21.63 14.60 20.49
N MET A 34 20.73 14.38 19.53
CA MET A 34 20.99 13.61 18.32
C MET A 34 21.50 14.53 17.20
N SER A 35 22.65 14.20 16.63
CA SER A 35 23.17 14.95 15.48
C SER A 35 22.33 14.73 14.23
N SER A 36 22.25 15.75 13.36
CA SER A 36 21.59 15.61 12.04
C SER A 36 22.18 14.47 11.20
N ARG A 37 23.48 14.18 11.35
CA ARG A 37 24.13 13.06 10.67
C ARG A 37 23.59 11.72 11.16
N ARG A 38 23.41 11.57 12.48
CA ARG A 38 22.85 10.36 13.07
C ARG A 38 21.43 10.10 12.58
N LEU A 39 20.58 11.13 12.56
CA LEU A 39 19.23 11.04 12.00
C LEU A 39 19.25 10.54 10.55
N LEU A 40 20.07 11.16 9.68
CA LEU A 40 20.15 10.76 8.27
C LEU A 40 20.64 9.32 8.07
N VAL A 41 21.53 8.82 8.93
CA VAL A 41 21.95 7.41 8.92
C VAL A 41 20.79 6.49 9.30
N LEU A 42 20.04 6.85 10.34
CA LEU A 42 18.88 6.09 10.79
C LEU A 42 17.80 6.01 9.71
N LEU A 43 17.56 7.09 8.97
CA LEU A 43 16.58 7.11 7.88
C LEU A 43 17.05 6.34 6.65
N ARG A 44 18.35 6.44 6.31
CA ARG A 44 18.94 5.69 5.19
C ARG A 44 18.77 4.18 5.37
N HIS A 45 19.00 3.71 6.59
CA HIS A 45 18.94 2.30 6.98
C HIS A 45 17.66 1.96 7.76
N ALA A 46 16.59 2.73 7.55
CA ALA A 46 15.26 2.36 8.02
C ALA A 46 14.84 1.01 7.41
N PRO A 47 14.09 0.17 8.16
CA PRO A 47 13.63 -1.13 7.67
C PRO A 47 12.83 -0.97 6.37
N GLU A 48 13.05 -1.88 5.42
CA GLU A 48 12.49 -1.75 4.07
C GLU A 48 10.95 -1.81 4.06
N ASN A 49 10.36 -2.56 4.99
CA ASN A 49 8.92 -2.64 5.25
C ASN A 49 8.41 -1.63 6.31
N GLY A 50 9.27 -0.72 6.78
CA GLY A 50 8.91 0.26 7.80
C GLY A 50 7.95 1.36 7.28
N PRO A 51 7.31 2.12 8.17
CA PRO A 51 6.38 3.19 7.80
C PRO A 51 7.01 4.22 6.86
N TYR A 52 8.23 4.67 7.18
CA TYR A 52 8.92 5.70 6.39
C TYR A 52 9.23 5.24 4.96
N LYS A 53 9.80 4.04 4.80
CA LYS A 53 10.11 3.47 3.49
C LYS A 53 8.86 3.18 2.67
N THR A 54 7.77 2.80 3.34
CA THR A 54 6.46 2.57 2.70
C THR A 54 5.84 3.87 2.21
N ALA A 55 5.93 4.96 2.98
CA ALA A 55 5.47 6.27 2.54
C ALA A 55 6.28 6.82 1.35
N LEU A 56 7.60 6.59 1.32
CA LEU A 56 8.43 6.92 0.15
C LEU A 56 8.04 6.17 -1.12
N ARG A 57 7.39 5.00 -0.98
CA ARG A 57 6.85 4.21 -2.09
C ARG A 57 5.36 4.46 -2.30
N GLU A 58 4.80 5.53 -1.74
CA GLU A 58 3.39 5.90 -1.87
C GLU A 58 2.42 4.81 -1.38
N GLY A 59 2.86 4.00 -0.40
CA GLY A 59 2.08 2.89 0.14
C GLY A 59 2.24 1.56 -0.59
N LYS A 60 3.04 1.51 -1.67
CA LYS A 60 3.34 0.26 -2.39
C LYS A 60 4.18 -0.69 -1.54
N TRP A 61 3.96 -1.98 -1.75
CA TRP A 61 4.79 -3.03 -1.19
C TRP A 61 6.25 -2.89 -1.64
N PRO A 62 7.20 -3.33 -0.80
CA PRO A 62 8.57 -3.45 -1.23
C PRO A 62 8.70 -4.49 -2.36
N GLU A 63 9.69 -4.33 -3.22
CA GLU A 63 9.89 -5.12 -4.44
C GLU A 63 9.84 -6.64 -4.18
N PHE A 64 10.51 -7.12 -3.13
CA PHE A 64 10.52 -8.55 -2.79
C PHE A 64 9.12 -9.10 -2.47
N MET A 65 8.23 -8.29 -1.89
CA MET A 65 6.85 -8.69 -1.63
C MET A 65 6.02 -8.73 -2.91
N GLN A 66 6.27 -7.81 -3.85
CA GLN A 66 5.62 -7.84 -5.17
C GLN A 66 6.05 -9.09 -5.95
N ILE A 67 7.34 -9.40 -5.98
CA ILE A 67 7.87 -10.63 -6.59
C ILE A 67 7.23 -11.86 -5.95
N LEU A 68 7.13 -11.89 -4.62
CA LEU A 68 6.49 -13.01 -3.91
C LEU A 68 5.00 -13.15 -4.26
N ALA A 69 4.28 -12.03 -4.40
CA ALA A 69 2.87 -12.03 -4.79
C ALA A 69 2.68 -12.58 -6.22
N GLU A 70 3.52 -12.19 -7.18
CA GLU A 70 3.48 -12.72 -8.54
C GLU A 70 3.85 -14.20 -8.59
N ILE A 71 4.88 -14.64 -7.85
CA ILE A 71 5.21 -16.07 -7.75
C ILE A 71 4.03 -16.88 -7.21
N HIS A 72 3.37 -16.38 -6.16
CA HIS A 72 2.18 -17.04 -5.60
C HIS A 72 1.06 -17.14 -6.63
N LYS A 73 0.80 -16.06 -7.38
CA LYS A 73 -0.23 -16.02 -8.41
C LYS A 73 0.05 -17.05 -9.51
N GLU A 74 1.27 -17.11 -10.04
CA GLU A 74 1.65 -18.10 -11.06
C GLU A 74 1.49 -19.52 -10.54
N LEU A 75 1.91 -19.80 -9.30
CA LEU A 75 1.73 -21.12 -8.68
C LEU A 75 0.24 -21.47 -8.49
N ALA A 76 -0.57 -20.50 -8.08
CA ALA A 76 -2.00 -20.66 -7.88
C ALA A 76 -2.73 -20.96 -9.20
N LEU A 77 -2.37 -20.24 -10.28
CA LEU A 77 -2.89 -20.47 -11.63
C LEU A 77 -2.44 -21.82 -12.17
N TYR A 78 -1.18 -22.17 -11.99
CA TYR A 78 -0.65 -23.48 -12.37
C TYR A 78 -1.43 -24.59 -11.69
N ARG A 79 -1.64 -24.52 -10.37
CA ARG A 79 -2.45 -25.48 -9.63
C ARG A 79 -3.88 -25.55 -10.17
N ALA A 80 -4.54 -24.40 -10.36
CA ALA A 80 -5.91 -24.37 -10.86
C ALA A 80 -6.03 -25.07 -12.23
N SER A 81 -5.05 -24.84 -13.12
CA SER A 81 -5.01 -25.45 -14.46
C SER A 81 -4.98 -26.98 -14.44
N HIS A 82 -4.37 -27.60 -13.43
CA HIS A 82 -4.31 -29.06 -13.29
C HIS A 82 -5.60 -29.71 -12.79
N TYR A 83 -6.42 -28.95 -12.07
CA TYR A 83 -7.60 -29.49 -11.38
C TYR A 83 -8.93 -29.00 -11.94
N VAL A 84 -8.92 -28.35 -13.11
CA VAL A 84 -10.13 -27.86 -13.80
C VAL A 84 -11.11 -29.01 -14.03
N GLY A 85 -12.36 -28.86 -13.55
CA GLY A 85 -13.42 -29.85 -13.73
C GLY A 85 -13.24 -31.14 -12.91
N SER A 86 -12.30 -31.16 -11.96
CA SER A 86 -12.10 -32.27 -11.03
C SER A 86 -12.74 -31.98 -9.66
N GLU A 87 -12.88 -33.00 -8.82
CA GLU A 87 -13.32 -32.82 -7.43
C GLU A 87 -12.38 -31.90 -6.61
N ASN A 88 -11.14 -31.69 -7.08
CA ASN A 88 -10.13 -30.86 -6.43
C ASN A 88 -9.99 -29.46 -7.08
N GLU A 89 -11.04 -28.99 -7.75
CA GLU A 89 -11.03 -27.68 -8.39
C GLU A 89 -10.59 -26.58 -7.42
N TYR A 90 -9.67 -25.73 -7.89
CA TYR A 90 -9.01 -24.73 -7.08
C TYR A 90 -9.17 -23.35 -7.71
N THR A 91 -9.72 -22.41 -6.94
CA THR A 91 -9.79 -21.00 -7.35
C THR A 91 -8.48 -20.30 -6.98
N PRO A 92 -7.73 -19.76 -7.95
CA PRO A 92 -6.49 -19.04 -7.67
C PRO A 92 -6.73 -17.84 -6.75
N LYS A 93 -5.97 -17.76 -5.66
CA LYS A 93 -5.95 -16.57 -4.81
C LYS A 93 -4.87 -15.61 -5.31
N VAL A 94 -5.28 -14.42 -5.73
CA VAL A 94 -4.36 -13.35 -6.16
C VAL A 94 -4.20 -12.33 -5.04
N PHE A 95 -2.96 -11.96 -4.76
CA PHE A 95 -2.64 -10.89 -3.84
C PHE A 95 -2.43 -9.60 -4.62
N ILE A 96 -3.15 -8.56 -4.24
CA ILE A 96 -3.13 -7.24 -4.89
C ILE A 96 -2.43 -6.26 -3.96
N ASP A 97 -1.58 -5.40 -4.52
CA ASP A 97 -0.87 -4.36 -3.78
C ASP A 97 -1.87 -3.43 -3.05
N PRO A 98 -1.57 -2.88 -1.86
CA PRO A 98 -2.49 -2.01 -1.13
C PRO A 98 -2.94 -0.78 -1.93
N VAL A 99 -2.09 -0.22 -2.77
CA VAL A 99 -2.42 0.94 -3.61
C VAL A 99 -3.41 0.52 -4.70
N GLU A 100 -3.14 -0.59 -5.38
CA GLU A 100 -4.04 -1.15 -6.40
C GLU A 100 -5.38 -1.56 -5.81
N ARG A 101 -5.39 -2.13 -4.60
CA ARG A 101 -6.62 -2.50 -3.89
C ARG A 101 -7.50 -1.29 -3.61
N ARG A 102 -6.90 -0.15 -3.25
CA ARG A 102 -7.65 1.10 -3.07
C ARG A 102 -8.21 1.60 -4.40
N ALA A 103 -7.37 1.63 -5.44
CA ALA A 103 -7.81 2.07 -6.77
C ALA A 103 -8.96 1.21 -7.32
N LEU A 104 -8.92 -0.11 -7.12
CA LEU A 104 -10.01 -1.01 -7.50
C LEU A 104 -11.29 -0.74 -6.70
N ALA A 105 -11.17 -0.48 -5.39
CA ALA A 105 -12.34 -0.14 -4.57
C ALA A 105 -12.97 1.19 -4.99
N ASP A 106 -12.14 2.18 -5.34
CA ASP A 106 -12.61 3.48 -5.84
C ASP A 106 -13.33 3.31 -7.19
N GLN A 107 -12.75 2.53 -8.12
CA GLN A 107 -13.39 2.21 -9.41
C GLN A 107 -14.71 1.47 -9.24
N GLN A 108 -14.78 0.48 -8.35
CA GLN A 108 -16.01 -0.25 -8.07
C GLN A 108 -17.10 0.67 -7.53
N ALA A 109 -16.76 1.58 -6.62
CA ALA A 109 -17.70 2.57 -6.10
C ALA A 109 -18.20 3.53 -7.19
N GLU A 110 -17.33 3.95 -8.11
CA GLU A 110 -17.72 4.77 -9.26
C GLU A 110 -18.65 4.02 -10.23
N GLU A 111 -18.36 2.75 -10.53
CA GLU A 111 -19.20 1.90 -11.39
C GLU A 111 -20.57 1.62 -10.77
N GLU A 112 -20.62 1.35 -9.47
CA GLU A 112 -21.86 1.18 -8.72
C GLU A 112 -22.72 2.45 -8.78
N ALA A 113 -22.13 3.61 -8.49
CA ALA A 113 -22.82 4.89 -8.59
C ALA A 113 -23.30 5.20 -10.02
N ALA A 114 -22.49 4.87 -11.04
CA ALA A 114 -22.88 5.04 -12.44
C ALA A 114 -24.03 4.09 -12.84
N SER A 115 -24.01 2.84 -12.37
CA SER A 115 -25.07 1.87 -12.59
C SER A 115 -26.38 2.29 -11.92
N GLU A 116 -26.33 2.78 -10.68
CA GLU A 116 -27.51 3.32 -9.98
C GLU A 116 -28.08 4.53 -10.70
N ASN A 117 -27.23 5.47 -11.12
CA ASN A 117 -27.67 6.64 -11.90
C ASN A 117 -28.29 6.24 -13.23
N PHE A 118 -27.70 5.28 -13.96
CA PHE A 118 -28.25 4.76 -15.20
C PHE A 118 -29.60 4.06 -14.99
N GLN A 119 -29.74 3.27 -13.93
CA GLN A 119 -31.00 2.61 -13.59
C GLN A 119 -32.09 3.63 -13.25
N ASN A 120 -31.75 4.68 -12.50
CA ASN A 120 -32.67 5.76 -12.15
C ASN A 120 -33.10 6.55 -13.40
N ASP A 121 -32.16 6.92 -14.27
CA ASP A 121 -32.46 7.63 -15.52
C ASP A 121 -33.36 6.77 -16.45
N LEU A 122 -33.07 5.48 -16.56
CA LEU A 122 -33.87 4.55 -17.36
C LEU A 122 -35.28 4.37 -16.77
N ALA A 123 -35.41 4.26 -15.44
CA ALA A 123 -36.70 4.17 -14.77
C ALA A 123 -37.55 5.43 -14.99
N ALA A 124 -36.95 6.62 -14.89
CA ALA A 124 -37.60 7.89 -15.18
C ALA A 124 -38.06 7.97 -16.65
N GLN A 125 -37.24 7.51 -17.60
CA GLN A 125 -37.58 7.52 -19.02
C GLN A 125 -38.72 6.54 -19.37
N MET A 126 -38.80 5.40 -18.68
CA MET A 126 -39.83 4.38 -18.87
C MET A 126 -41.14 4.70 -18.12
N GLY A 127 -41.18 5.79 -17.34
CA GLY A 127 -42.35 6.22 -16.58
C GLY A 127 -42.70 5.28 -15.43
N TRP A 128 -41.69 4.64 -14.83
CA TRP A 128 -41.82 3.72 -13.70
C TRP A 128 -41.59 4.41 -12.34
N GLU A 129 -41.81 5.72 -12.28
CA GLU A 129 -41.87 6.50 -11.02
C GLU A 129 -43.23 6.36 -10.32
#